data_AF-A0A7V6HI28-F1
#
_entry.id   AF-A0A7V6HI28-F1
#
_cell.length_a   1.000
_cell.length_b   1.000
_cell.length_c   1.000
_cell.angle_alpha   90.00
_cell.angle_beta   90.00
_cell.angle_gamma   90.00
#
_symmetry.space_group_name_H-M   'P 1'
#
loop_
_entity.id
_entity.type
_entity.pdbx_description
1 polymer ?
#
loop_
_entity_poly.entity_id
_entity_poly.type
_entity_poly.pdbx_seq_one_letter_code
_entity_poly.pdbx_strand_id
1 'polypeptide(L)'
;MTLTSILATFTMIGLALVSIEANAQTNTTHLDVGLEILFKPFPEKENGSSEGDDSRVARVLDWLGCRKGLPITNEIDRILFAPQSPYRPIAFFIRPYFSVPNERSLGRQVVSTLPYIERKTCYVTALEHLDFRRDKGTRLMAQADSLLQDCAIAETGGYLAALLDKGLVENASGWAGRNARKHVAVRHVKVEGDAGGYFRAVLAEIGSPSKPSLTTVISELCDVYFCGTDEISIEEQELHQSLNIMRFAQDHNMTEPEAVRLMADALRETLRKKETDERGRLNLYSLITALSLSRGFGTEGVLLDAAFSEWNPNRYASLLGFLRIASPQATLNAARRVIDDKTNFTALERNGCYKKLAELAGSRESERTDIQNEIVSFLQTSTEREPDAFICHMLDVKLLNILPDWENSENRRKLAARFADQGDQNAIGSYFREVLQKIDNSSQREKQK
;
A
#
# COMPACT_ATOMS: atom_id res chain seq x y z
N MET A 1 -44.78 32.04 8.09
CA MET A 1 -43.53 31.59 8.71
C MET A 1 -43.84 31.10 10.10
N THR A 2 -44.10 29.81 10.26
CA THR A 2 -44.59 29.22 11.51
C THR A 2 -43.48 28.46 12.23
N LEU A 3 -43.51 28.64 13.55
CA LEU A 3 -42.65 28.14 14.63
C LEU A 3 -42.39 26.62 14.65
N THR A 4 -42.96 25.86 13.71
CA THR A 4 -42.87 24.39 13.60
C THR A 4 -41.56 23.92 12.97
N SER A 5 -40.87 24.76 12.19
CA SER A 5 -39.60 24.38 11.54
C SER A 5 -38.41 24.38 12.50
N ILE A 6 -38.42 25.18 13.58
CA ILE A 6 -37.28 25.26 14.52
C ILE A 6 -37.37 24.17 15.61
N LEU A 7 -38.58 23.76 15.98
CA LEU A 7 -38.78 22.69 16.97
C LEU A 7 -38.43 21.30 16.42
N ALA A 8 -38.60 21.08 15.11
CA ALA A 8 -38.27 19.81 14.44
C ALA A 8 -36.75 19.59 14.29
N THR A 9 -35.96 20.67 14.12
CA THR A 9 -34.50 20.57 14.02
C THR A 9 -33.85 20.33 15.39
N PHE A 10 -34.41 20.90 16.47
CA PHE A 10 -33.90 20.67 17.82
C PHE A 10 -34.27 19.28 18.39
N THR A 11 -35.40 18.70 18.00
CA THR A 11 -35.75 17.32 18.41
C THR A 11 -34.99 16.25 17.62
N MET A 12 -34.66 16.49 16.35
CA MET A 12 -33.86 15.53 15.55
C MET A 12 -32.38 15.52 15.93
N ILE A 13 -31.79 16.66 16.30
CA ILE A 13 -30.41 16.72 16.82
C ILE A 13 -30.36 16.19 18.26
N GLY A 14 -31.39 16.45 19.07
CA GLY A 14 -31.54 15.89 20.42
C GLY A 14 -31.71 14.36 20.41
N LEU A 15 -32.50 13.78 19.48
CA LEU A 15 -32.61 12.33 19.32
C LEU A 15 -31.38 11.71 18.64
N ALA A 16 -30.68 12.39 17.75
CA ALA A 16 -29.44 11.88 17.18
C ALA A 16 -28.30 11.86 18.22
N LEU A 17 -28.20 12.87 19.10
CA LEU A 17 -27.23 12.88 20.20
C LEU A 17 -27.63 11.92 21.32
N VAL A 18 -28.91 11.81 21.68
CA VAL A 18 -29.39 10.79 22.63
C VAL A 18 -29.31 9.39 22.04
N SER A 19 -29.45 9.18 20.72
CA SER A 19 -29.21 7.89 20.09
C SER A 19 -27.72 7.57 19.89
N ILE A 20 -26.84 8.57 19.75
CA ILE A 20 -25.37 8.36 19.73
C ILE A 20 -24.84 8.13 21.15
N GLU A 21 -25.32 8.85 22.17
CA GLU A 21 -24.99 8.61 23.57
C GLU A 21 -25.66 7.34 24.11
N ALA A 22 -26.89 7.02 23.71
CA ALA A 22 -27.53 5.74 24.07
C ALA A 22 -26.93 4.57 23.29
N ASN A 23 -26.53 4.71 22.02
CA ASN A 23 -25.71 3.68 21.35
C ASN A 23 -24.31 3.61 21.93
N ALA A 24 -23.70 4.71 22.36
CA ALA A 24 -22.39 4.67 23.00
C ALA A 24 -22.49 4.00 24.38
N GLN A 25 -23.52 4.31 25.18
CA GLN A 25 -23.77 3.71 26.50
C GLN A 25 -24.25 2.25 26.43
N THR A 26 -25.06 1.88 25.45
CA THR A 26 -25.41 0.46 25.19
C THR A 26 -24.28 -0.32 24.53
N ASN A 27 -23.48 0.29 23.65
CA ASN A 27 -22.30 -0.37 23.09
C ASN A 27 -21.15 -0.49 24.10
N THR A 28 -20.96 0.46 25.03
CA THR A 28 -20.02 0.27 26.14
C THR A 28 -20.51 -0.81 27.09
N THR A 29 -21.81 -0.86 27.43
CA THR A 29 -22.34 -1.96 28.28
C THR A 29 -22.33 -3.32 27.58
N HIS A 30 -22.47 -3.40 26.25
CA HIS A 30 -22.35 -4.66 25.51
C HIS A 30 -20.91 -5.11 25.25
N LEU A 31 -19.97 -4.15 25.14
CA LEU A 31 -18.52 -4.45 25.19
C LEU A 31 -18.14 -4.88 26.60
N ASP A 32 -18.65 -4.21 27.64
CA ASP A 32 -18.43 -4.55 29.06
C ASP A 32 -18.99 -5.94 29.39
N VAL A 33 -20.10 -6.38 28.80
CA VAL A 33 -20.61 -7.76 28.95
C VAL A 33 -19.75 -8.78 28.20
N GLY A 34 -19.29 -8.45 26.99
CA GLY A 34 -18.35 -9.31 26.23
C GLY A 34 -16.98 -9.43 26.92
N LEU A 35 -16.54 -8.36 27.57
CA LEU A 35 -15.34 -8.28 28.40
C LEU A 35 -15.58 -8.94 29.78
N GLU A 36 -16.71 -8.77 30.45
CA GLU A 36 -17.05 -9.50 31.70
C GLU A 36 -17.02 -11.03 31.50
N ILE A 37 -17.42 -11.50 30.32
CA ILE A 37 -17.30 -12.92 29.94
C ILE A 37 -15.83 -13.33 29.72
N LEU A 38 -14.98 -12.42 29.22
CA LEU A 38 -13.52 -12.57 29.14
C LEU A 38 -12.82 -12.52 30.50
N PHE A 39 -13.42 -11.87 31.51
CA PHE A 39 -12.72 -11.43 32.73
C PHE A 39 -13.33 -11.86 34.06
N LYS A 40 -14.20 -12.88 34.07
CA LYS A 40 -14.51 -13.58 35.33
C LYS A 40 -13.20 -14.13 35.91
N PRO A 41 -12.88 -13.82 37.19
CA PRO A 41 -11.64 -14.29 37.80
C PRO A 41 -11.63 -15.82 37.82
N PHE A 42 -10.44 -16.40 37.64
CA PHE A 42 -10.20 -17.84 37.85
C PHE A 42 -10.85 -18.24 39.18
N PRO A 43 -11.74 -19.24 39.22
CA PRO A 43 -12.03 -19.89 40.49
C PRO A 43 -10.71 -20.54 40.93
N GLU A 44 -10.15 -20.06 42.04
CA GLU A 44 -9.02 -20.72 42.67
C GLU A 44 -9.40 -22.17 42.94
N LYS A 45 -8.61 -23.07 42.34
CA LYS A 45 -8.52 -24.51 42.58
C LYS A 45 -9.82 -25.20 42.97
N GLU A 46 -10.34 -25.99 42.05
CA GLU A 46 -10.64 -27.38 42.36
C GLU A 46 -10.56 -28.22 41.08
N ASN A 47 -9.68 -29.22 41.14
CA ASN A 47 -9.48 -30.33 40.20
C ASN A 47 -10.46 -30.40 39.01
N GLY A 48 -9.99 -30.01 37.82
CA GLY A 48 -10.75 -30.15 36.58
C GLY A 48 -9.89 -29.79 35.38
N SER A 49 -10.05 -30.53 34.29
CA SER A 49 -9.19 -30.59 33.11
C SER A 49 -8.85 -29.23 32.46
N SER A 50 -7.67 -29.17 31.83
CA SER A 50 -7.09 -28.05 31.09
C SER A 50 -7.82 -27.68 29.78
N GLU A 51 -9.10 -28.02 29.62
CA GLU A 51 -9.89 -27.77 28.40
C GLU A 51 -10.71 -26.45 28.45
N GLY A 52 -10.43 -25.58 29.43
CA GLY A 52 -11.27 -24.42 29.75
C GLY A 52 -11.02 -23.11 28.99
N ASP A 53 -9.94 -22.95 28.22
CA ASP A 53 -9.47 -21.62 27.77
C ASP A 53 -9.71 -21.34 26.27
N ASP A 54 -9.41 -22.30 25.41
CA ASP A 54 -9.44 -22.12 23.94
C ASP A 54 -10.85 -21.88 23.38
N SER A 55 -11.86 -22.46 24.02
CA SER A 55 -13.26 -22.33 23.62
C SER A 55 -13.82 -20.91 23.86
N ARG A 56 -13.27 -20.16 24.83
CA ARG A 56 -13.72 -18.80 25.14
C ARG A 56 -13.11 -17.79 24.16
N VAL A 57 -11.81 -17.87 23.92
CA VAL A 57 -11.10 -17.04 22.94
C VAL A 57 -11.70 -17.26 21.54
N ALA A 58 -11.98 -18.51 21.16
CA ALA A 58 -12.63 -18.84 19.89
C ALA A 58 -14.02 -18.22 19.74
N ARG A 59 -14.86 -18.25 20.78
CA ARG A 59 -16.21 -17.63 20.76
C ARG A 59 -16.15 -16.10 20.66
N VAL A 60 -15.15 -15.46 21.26
CA VAL A 60 -14.95 -14.01 21.16
C VAL A 60 -14.46 -13.63 19.77
N LEU A 61 -13.53 -14.39 19.18
CA LEU A 61 -13.11 -14.18 17.80
C LEU A 61 -14.26 -14.40 16.81
N ASP A 62 -15.13 -15.41 17.03
CA ASP A 62 -16.35 -15.60 16.26
C ASP A 62 -17.33 -14.42 16.44
N TRP A 63 -17.55 -13.98 17.68
CA TRP A 63 -18.49 -12.90 17.99
C TRP A 63 -18.03 -11.54 17.43
N LEU A 64 -16.74 -11.23 17.54
CA LEU A 64 -16.11 -10.02 16.98
C LEU A 64 -16.02 -10.09 15.45
N GLY A 65 -15.74 -11.27 14.88
CA GLY A 65 -15.72 -11.50 13.42
C GLY A 65 -17.09 -11.36 12.75
N CYS A 66 -18.19 -11.54 13.48
CA CYS A 66 -19.55 -11.36 12.97
C CYS A 66 -19.98 -9.88 12.79
N ARG A 67 -19.29 -8.91 13.40
CA ARG A 67 -19.65 -7.48 13.30
C ARG A 67 -18.90 -6.77 12.17
N LYS A 68 -19.46 -6.82 10.95
CA LYS A 68 -19.04 -5.95 9.84
C LYS A 68 -19.48 -4.50 10.11
N GLY A 69 -18.55 -3.55 10.23
CA GLY A 69 -18.86 -2.12 10.07
C GLY A 69 -18.31 -1.11 11.10
N LEU A 70 -17.61 -1.52 12.16
CA LEU A 70 -16.90 -0.61 13.08
C LEU A 70 -15.40 -0.93 13.11
N PRO A 71 -14.49 0.06 13.24
CA PRO A 71 -13.06 -0.19 13.40
C PRO A 71 -12.78 -0.74 14.80
N ILE A 72 -13.05 -2.03 14.96
CA ILE A 72 -12.79 -2.86 16.16
C ILE A 72 -11.36 -2.69 16.68
N THR A 73 -10.42 -2.39 15.79
CA THR A 73 -9.03 -2.03 16.09
C THR A 73 -8.90 -0.85 17.06
N ASN A 74 -9.70 0.20 16.87
CA ASN A 74 -9.68 1.39 17.73
C ASN A 74 -10.16 1.08 19.15
N GLU A 75 -11.15 0.20 19.30
CA GLU A 75 -11.64 -0.18 20.63
C GLU A 75 -10.64 -1.08 21.36
N ILE A 76 -9.97 -2.00 20.65
CA ILE A 76 -8.90 -2.80 21.23
C ILE A 76 -7.73 -1.89 21.64
N ASP A 77 -7.38 -0.88 20.83
CA ASP A 77 -6.33 0.09 21.16
C ASP A 77 -6.69 0.93 22.40
N ARG A 78 -7.95 1.34 22.55
CA ARG A 78 -8.41 2.01 23.77
C ARG A 78 -8.22 1.13 25.01
N ILE A 79 -8.52 -0.17 24.93
CA ILE A 79 -8.32 -1.11 26.04
C ILE A 79 -6.81 -1.33 26.31
N LEU A 80 -6.01 -1.45 25.25
CA LEU A 80 -4.57 -1.66 25.31
C LEU A 80 -3.84 -0.49 25.96
N PHE A 81 -4.21 0.74 25.61
CA PHE A 81 -3.55 1.96 26.08
C PHE A 81 -4.28 2.67 27.22
N ALA A 82 -5.43 2.16 27.68
CA ALA A 82 -6.10 2.67 28.87
C ALA A 82 -5.19 2.56 30.11
N PRO A 83 -5.22 3.56 31.02
CA PRO A 83 -4.50 3.49 32.28
C PRO A 83 -4.94 2.27 33.10
N GLN A 84 -3.98 1.47 33.56
CA GLN A 84 -4.19 0.32 34.46
C GLN A 84 -5.26 -0.69 33.99
N SER A 85 -5.41 -0.87 32.67
CA SER A 85 -6.35 -1.84 32.11
C SER A 85 -5.97 -3.27 32.50
N PRO A 86 -6.80 -4.00 33.28
CA PRO A 86 -6.53 -5.40 33.60
C PRO A 86 -6.60 -6.30 32.36
N TYR A 87 -7.16 -5.78 31.27
CA TYR A 87 -7.51 -6.49 30.05
C TYR A 87 -6.45 -6.35 28.95
N ARG A 88 -5.38 -5.63 29.28
CA ARG A 88 -4.30 -5.29 28.38
C ARG A 88 -3.59 -6.49 27.75
N PRO A 89 -3.26 -7.58 28.48
CA PRO A 89 -2.59 -8.73 27.86
C PRO A 89 -3.45 -9.40 26.79
N ILE A 90 -4.76 -9.48 27.03
CA ILE A 90 -5.71 -10.05 26.07
C ILE A 90 -5.89 -9.10 24.88
N ALA A 91 -6.04 -7.79 25.13
CA ALA A 91 -6.13 -6.79 24.07
C ALA A 91 -4.90 -6.85 23.16
N PHE A 92 -3.69 -6.91 23.73
CA PHE A 92 -2.45 -7.10 22.98
C PHE A 92 -2.44 -8.42 22.19
N PHE A 93 -2.90 -9.52 22.79
CA PHE A 93 -2.96 -10.83 22.14
C PHE A 93 -3.92 -10.87 20.94
N ILE A 94 -5.10 -10.24 21.06
CA ILE A 94 -6.13 -10.28 20.00
C ILE A 94 -5.93 -9.22 18.92
N ARG A 95 -5.21 -8.13 19.25
CA ARG A 95 -5.07 -6.98 18.36
C ARG A 95 -4.59 -7.33 16.94
N PRO A 96 -3.61 -8.22 16.75
CA PRO A 96 -3.14 -8.63 15.42
C PRO A 96 -4.24 -9.19 14.50
N TYR A 97 -5.24 -9.90 15.05
CA TYR A 97 -6.27 -10.58 14.25
C TYR A 97 -7.22 -9.63 13.53
N PHE A 98 -7.33 -8.41 14.04
CA PHE A 98 -8.17 -7.37 13.46
C PHE A 98 -7.36 -6.33 12.69
N SER A 99 -6.03 -6.47 12.71
CA SER A 99 -5.12 -5.54 12.06
C SER A 99 -5.12 -5.78 10.55
N VAL A 100 -5.09 -4.69 9.79
CA VAL A 100 -4.66 -4.72 8.39
C VAL A 100 -3.14 -5.00 8.40
N PRO A 101 -2.54 -5.67 7.40
CA PRO A 101 -1.10 -6.01 7.41
C PRO A 101 -0.12 -4.84 7.63
N ASN A 102 -0.59 -3.58 7.64
CA ASN A 102 0.22 -2.36 7.61
C ASN A 102 -0.02 -1.43 8.82
N GLU A 103 -0.40 -1.95 9.99
CA GLU A 103 -0.43 -1.13 11.22
C GLU A 103 0.99 -0.96 11.77
N ARG A 104 1.72 -0.09 11.07
CA ARG A 104 3.09 0.33 11.37
C ARG A 104 3.17 0.78 12.83
N SER A 105 4.24 0.37 13.50
CA SER A 105 4.68 0.91 14.80
C SER A 105 3.89 0.54 16.05
N LEU A 106 2.86 -0.33 15.98
CA LEU A 106 2.15 -0.76 17.19
C LEU A 106 3.09 -1.35 18.24
N GLY A 107 4.05 -2.19 17.84
CA GLY A 107 5.06 -2.72 18.77
C GLY A 107 5.94 -1.62 19.40
N ARG A 108 6.29 -0.58 18.64
CA ARG A 108 7.01 0.59 19.18
C ARG A 108 6.16 1.37 20.17
N GLN A 109 4.88 1.59 19.85
CA GLN A 109 3.93 2.28 20.72
C GLN A 109 3.72 1.51 22.03
N VAL A 110 3.60 0.18 21.96
CA VAL A 110 3.55 -0.70 23.13
C VAL A 110 4.79 -0.53 24.01
N VAL A 111 5.99 -0.58 23.41
CA VAL A 111 7.25 -0.41 24.16
C VAL A 111 7.39 0.98 24.78
N SER A 112 6.99 2.03 24.06
CA SER A 112 7.15 3.41 24.51
C SER A 112 6.10 3.84 25.54
N THR A 113 4.93 3.21 25.54
CA THR A 113 3.77 3.67 26.34
C THR A 113 3.56 2.83 27.59
N LEU A 114 3.72 1.50 27.49
CA LEU A 114 3.37 0.60 28.58
C LEU A 114 4.55 0.44 29.56
N PRO A 115 4.31 0.45 30.88
CA PRO A 115 5.32 0.10 31.89
C PRO A 115 5.87 -1.32 31.73
N TYR A 116 7.09 -1.54 32.23
CA TYR A 116 7.81 -2.82 32.13
C TYR A 116 6.96 -4.04 32.55
N ILE A 117 6.30 -3.98 33.71
CA ILE A 117 5.52 -5.09 34.24
C ILE A 117 4.36 -5.43 33.30
N GLU A 118 3.68 -4.41 32.77
CA GLU A 118 2.54 -4.61 31.88
C GLU A 118 2.99 -5.19 30.53
N ARG A 119 4.12 -4.72 29.97
CA ARG A 119 4.72 -5.31 28.76
C ARG A 119 5.09 -6.77 28.96
N LYS A 120 5.72 -7.10 30.09
CA LYS A 120 6.07 -8.47 30.45
C LYS A 120 4.85 -9.37 30.37
N THR A 121 3.75 -8.98 31.02
CA THR A 121 2.52 -9.77 31.03
C THR A 121 1.96 -9.93 29.61
N CYS A 122 1.93 -8.86 28.81
CA CYS A 122 1.48 -8.93 27.42
C CYS A 122 2.32 -9.91 26.58
N TYR A 123 3.64 -9.89 26.72
CA TYR A 123 4.53 -10.78 25.98
C TYR A 123 4.40 -12.24 26.42
N VAL A 124 4.35 -12.50 27.72
CA VAL A 124 4.16 -13.86 28.26
C VAL A 124 2.85 -14.44 27.75
N THR A 125 1.73 -13.74 27.92
CA THR A 125 0.42 -14.17 27.42
C THR A 125 0.45 -14.40 25.90
N ALA A 126 1.09 -13.50 25.14
CA ALA A 126 1.14 -13.64 23.69
C ALA A 126 2.01 -14.82 23.21
N LEU A 127 3.05 -15.19 23.96
CA LEU A 127 3.93 -16.32 23.66
C LEU A 127 3.30 -17.65 24.10
N GLU A 128 2.66 -17.70 25.27
CA GLU A 128 2.01 -18.92 25.80
C GLU A 128 0.86 -19.40 24.92
N HIS A 129 0.13 -18.49 24.29
CA HIS A 129 -1.00 -18.82 23.43
C HIS A 129 -0.64 -18.91 21.93
N LEU A 130 0.63 -19.12 21.57
CA LEU A 130 1.06 -19.26 20.18
C LEU A 130 0.51 -20.53 19.51
N ASP A 131 0.36 -21.63 20.25
CA ASP A 131 -0.18 -22.89 19.72
C ASP A 131 -1.66 -22.75 19.34
N PHE A 132 -2.46 -22.02 20.11
CA PHE A 132 -3.84 -21.67 19.73
C PHE A 132 -3.91 -20.91 18.38
N ARG A 133 -2.86 -20.16 18.01
CA ARG A 133 -2.79 -19.44 16.73
C ARG A 133 -2.52 -20.38 15.55
N ARG A 134 -1.75 -21.46 15.77
CA ARG A 134 -1.45 -22.48 14.73
C ARG A 134 -2.74 -23.10 14.19
N ASP A 135 -3.69 -23.36 15.08
CA ASP A 135 -4.95 -24.01 14.73
C ASP A 135 -5.96 -23.08 14.02
N LYS A 136 -5.78 -21.75 14.11
CA LYS A 136 -6.67 -20.74 13.52
C LYS A 136 -6.24 -20.25 12.13
N GLY A 137 -5.05 -20.62 11.68
CA GLY A 137 -4.58 -20.43 10.30
C GLY A 137 -3.36 -19.53 10.14
N THR A 138 -2.58 -19.82 9.09
CA THR A 138 -1.25 -19.25 8.81
C THR A 138 -1.22 -17.72 8.77
N ARG A 139 -2.29 -17.07 8.29
CA ARG A 139 -2.38 -15.61 8.21
C ARG A 139 -2.38 -14.95 9.59
N LEU A 140 -3.15 -15.49 10.54
CA LEU A 140 -3.31 -14.92 11.87
C LEU A 140 -2.03 -15.10 12.70
N MET A 141 -1.34 -16.23 12.53
CA MET A 141 0.00 -16.43 13.08
C MET A 141 0.98 -15.38 12.56
N ALA A 142 1.05 -15.17 11.24
CA ALA A 142 1.99 -14.24 10.64
C ALA A 142 1.81 -12.79 11.15
N GLN A 143 0.56 -12.36 11.36
CA GLN A 143 0.28 -11.02 11.92
C GLN A 143 0.75 -10.89 13.37
N ALA A 144 0.53 -11.93 14.17
CA ALA A 144 0.92 -11.91 15.57
C ALA A 144 2.44 -12.04 15.75
N ASP A 145 3.10 -12.86 14.93
CA ASP A 145 4.55 -12.96 14.84
C ASP A 145 5.16 -11.60 14.47
N SER A 146 4.56 -10.89 13.50
CA SER A 146 5.01 -9.55 13.09
C SER A 146 4.95 -8.55 14.25
N LEU A 147 3.87 -8.54 15.04
CA LEU A 147 3.76 -7.66 16.22
C LEU A 147 4.84 -7.97 17.27
N LEU A 148 5.07 -9.26 17.55
CA LEU A 148 6.09 -9.68 18.52
C LEU A 148 7.51 -9.34 18.04
N GLN A 149 7.81 -9.51 16.74
CA GLN A 149 9.09 -9.09 16.15
C GLN A 149 9.27 -7.58 16.25
N ASP A 150 8.23 -6.79 15.96
CA ASP A 150 8.26 -5.33 16.13
C ASP A 150 8.53 -4.92 17.58
N CYS A 151 7.92 -5.61 18.54
CA CYS A 151 8.19 -5.41 19.97
C CYS A 151 9.64 -5.75 20.31
N ALA A 152 10.17 -6.88 19.83
CA ALA A 152 11.56 -7.30 20.08
C ALA A 152 12.56 -6.28 19.52
N ILE A 153 12.29 -5.75 18.32
CA ILE A 153 13.09 -4.71 17.68
C ILE A 153 13.03 -3.39 18.45
N ALA A 154 11.87 -3.04 19.01
CA ALA A 154 11.67 -1.81 19.75
C ALA A 154 12.16 -1.87 21.20
N GLU A 155 12.20 -3.06 21.80
CA GLU A 155 12.41 -3.23 23.24
C GLU A 155 13.76 -2.66 23.72
N THR A 156 13.68 -1.98 24.86
CA THR A 156 14.77 -1.28 25.52
C THR A 156 15.25 -2.02 26.77
N GLY A 157 14.40 -2.85 27.39
CA GLY A 157 14.77 -3.70 28.51
C GLY A 157 15.37 -5.04 28.07
N GLY A 158 16.64 -5.30 28.44
CA GLY A 158 17.36 -6.51 28.02
C GLY A 158 16.66 -7.83 28.40
N TYR A 159 16.01 -7.90 29.57
CA TYR A 159 15.28 -9.10 29.99
C TYR A 159 14.04 -9.39 29.14
N LEU A 160 13.25 -8.36 28.78
CA LEU A 160 12.08 -8.54 27.91
C LEU A 160 12.49 -8.81 26.47
N ALA A 161 13.57 -8.18 26.01
CA ALA A 161 14.13 -8.48 24.70
C ALA A 161 14.60 -9.94 24.61
N ALA A 162 15.25 -10.46 25.65
CA ALA A 162 15.67 -11.86 25.71
C ALA A 162 14.47 -12.82 25.79
N LEU A 163 13.41 -12.47 26.53
CA LEU A 163 12.16 -13.24 26.57
C LEU A 163 11.53 -13.34 25.17
N LEU A 164 11.38 -12.21 24.49
CA LEU A 164 10.82 -12.16 23.14
C LEU A 164 11.69 -12.91 22.13
N ASP A 165 13.02 -12.74 22.16
CA ASP A 165 13.91 -13.43 21.23
C ASP A 165 13.82 -14.95 21.37
N LYS A 166 13.82 -15.48 22.60
CA LYS A 166 13.65 -16.92 22.85
C LYS A 166 12.32 -17.43 22.30
N GLY A 167 11.22 -16.76 22.64
CA GLY A 167 9.89 -17.15 22.18
C GLY A 167 9.76 -17.07 20.65
N LEU A 168 10.35 -16.07 20.01
CA LEU A 168 10.35 -15.91 18.55
C LEU A 168 11.23 -16.95 17.85
N VAL A 169 12.39 -17.33 18.39
CA VAL A 169 13.24 -18.38 17.82
C VAL A 169 12.53 -19.73 17.82
N GLU A 170 11.80 -20.02 18.89
CA GLU A 170 11.07 -21.29 19.04
C GLU A 170 9.83 -21.37 18.12
N ASN A 171 9.19 -20.23 17.82
CA ASN A 171 7.85 -20.24 17.25
C ASN A 171 7.66 -19.49 15.92
N ALA A 172 8.46 -18.45 15.64
CA ALA A 172 8.27 -17.59 14.47
C ALA A 172 9.20 -17.99 13.31
N SER A 173 8.58 -18.31 12.16
CA SER A 173 9.34 -18.68 10.96
C SER A 173 10.29 -17.56 10.51
N GLY A 174 11.55 -17.90 10.30
CA GLY A 174 12.57 -16.99 9.75
C GLY A 174 13.23 -16.04 10.76
N TRP A 175 12.71 -15.83 11.97
CA TRP A 175 13.30 -14.90 12.95
C TRP A 175 14.75 -15.26 13.31
N ALA A 176 15.04 -16.55 13.49
CA ALA A 176 16.35 -17.03 13.94
C ALA A 176 17.52 -16.53 13.07
N GLY A 177 17.32 -16.37 11.76
CA GLY A 177 18.34 -15.92 10.81
C GLY A 177 18.27 -14.43 10.44
N ARG A 178 17.27 -13.67 10.92
CA ARG A 178 17.05 -12.27 10.50
C ARG A 178 18.20 -11.36 10.93
N ASN A 179 18.48 -10.37 10.10
CA ASN A 179 19.48 -9.35 10.41
C ASN A 179 18.97 -8.41 11.54
N ALA A 180 17.65 -8.21 11.65
CA ALA A 180 17.02 -7.52 12.77
C ALA A 180 17.36 -8.15 14.14
N ARG A 181 17.34 -9.49 14.23
CA ARG A 181 17.74 -10.24 15.44
C ARG A 181 19.17 -9.93 15.84
N LYS A 182 20.09 -9.85 14.87
CA LYS A 182 21.49 -9.47 15.12
C LYS A 182 21.58 -8.06 15.67
N HIS A 183 20.81 -7.11 15.14
CA HIS A 183 20.76 -5.74 15.66
C HIS A 183 20.22 -5.67 17.10
N VAL A 184 19.19 -6.44 17.42
CA VAL A 184 18.69 -6.59 18.80
C VAL A 184 19.78 -7.13 19.72
N ALA A 185 20.50 -8.17 19.28
CA ALA A 185 21.57 -8.77 20.07
C ALA A 185 22.75 -7.79 20.30
N VAL A 186 23.17 -7.03 19.28
CA VAL A 186 24.19 -5.97 19.44
C VAL A 186 23.77 -4.92 20.45
N ARG A 187 22.49 -4.50 20.46
CA ARG A 187 21.99 -3.50 21.39
C ARG A 187 22.09 -3.96 22.84
N HIS A 188 21.80 -5.23 23.10
CA HIS A 188 21.67 -5.77 24.45
C HIS A 188 22.89 -6.54 24.96
N VAL A 189 23.94 -6.69 24.14
CA VAL A 189 25.16 -7.45 24.48
C VAL A 189 25.90 -6.92 25.73
N LYS A 190 25.76 -5.62 26.02
CA LYS A 190 26.41 -4.93 27.15
C LYS A 190 25.53 -4.86 28.41
N VAL A 191 24.31 -5.38 28.36
CA VAL A 191 23.43 -5.43 29.53
C VAL A 191 24.05 -6.37 30.57
N GLU A 192 24.01 -6.00 31.85
CA GLU A 192 24.54 -6.86 32.91
C GLU A 192 23.67 -8.11 33.13
N GLY A 193 24.28 -9.17 33.69
CA GLY A 193 23.58 -10.41 34.03
C GLY A 193 23.21 -11.30 32.84
N ASP A 194 22.19 -12.13 33.04
CA ASP A 194 21.82 -13.22 32.13
C ASP A 194 21.39 -12.73 30.74
N ALA A 195 20.73 -11.57 30.66
CA ALA A 195 20.28 -11.00 29.38
C ALA A 195 21.45 -10.65 28.46
N GLY A 196 22.50 -9.99 28.97
CA GLY A 196 23.69 -9.72 28.15
C GLY A 196 24.54 -10.96 27.90
N GLY A 197 24.55 -11.92 28.83
CA GLY A 197 25.13 -13.25 28.59
C GLY A 197 24.46 -13.97 27.41
N TYR A 198 23.13 -13.95 27.38
CA TYR A 198 22.33 -14.51 26.30
C TYR A 198 22.64 -13.86 24.95
N PHE A 199 22.61 -12.53 24.85
CA PHE A 199 22.85 -11.87 23.55
C PHE A 199 24.32 -11.94 23.07
N ARG A 200 25.29 -12.12 23.98
CA ARG A 200 26.66 -12.49 23.61
C ARG A 200 26.71 -13.87 22.93
N ALA A 201 25.98 -14.84 23.46
CA ALA A 201 25.88 -16.17 22.85
C ALA A 201 25.18 -16.10 21.49
N VAL A 202 24.09 -15.34 21.37
CA VAL A 202 23.40 -15.12 20.07
C VAL A 202 24.36 -14.57 19.03
N LEU A 203 25.13 -13.50 19.32
CA LEU A 203 26.08 -12.95 18.36
C LEU A 203 27.21 -13.91 17.99
N ALA A 204 27.64 -14.77 18.92
CA ALA A 204 28.62 -15.81 18.64
C ALA A 204 28.05 -16.90 17.70
N GLU A 205 26.75 -17.19 17.79
CA GLU A 205 26.04 -18.16 16.96
C GLU A 205 25.75 -17.65 15.55
N ILE A 206 25.10 -16.48 15.43
CA ILE A 206 24.57 -15.99 14.14
C ILE A 206 25.38 -14.84 13.51
N GLY A 207 26.44 -14.39 14.19
CA GLY A 207 27.34 -13.36 13.73
C GLY A 207 26.80 -11.92 13.88
N SER A 208 27.62 -10.97 13.42
CA SER A 208 27.28 -9.54 13.45
C SER A 208 26.30 -9.14 12.33
N PRO A 209 25.54 -8.04 12.49
CA PRO A 209 24.68 -7.54 11.43
C PRO A 209 25.46 -7.19 10.16
N SER A 210 24.92 -7.55 8.99
CA SER A 210 25.49 -7.24 7.69
C SER A 210 24.89 -5.98 7.08
N LYS A 211 25.70 -5.23 6.33
CA LYS A 211 25.21 -4.15 5.47
C LYS A 211 24.52 -4.75 4.23
N PRO A 212 23.47 -4.09 3.71
CA PRO A 212 22.79 -4.58 2.50
C PRO A 212 23.73 -4.52 1.29
N SER A 213 23.74 -5.60 0.50
CA SER A 213 24.40 -5.65 -0.81
C SER A 213 23.39 -5.39 -1.93
N LEU A 214 23.84 -5.16 -3.18
CA LEU A 214 22.93 -5.10 -4.32
C LEU A 214 22.10 -6.38 -4.45
N THR A 215 22.71 -7.55 -4.22
CA THR A 215 21.99 -8.82 -4.23
C THR A 215 20.89 -8.86 -3.18
N THR A 216 21.17 -8.38 -1.97
CA THR A 216 20.20 -8.27 -0.88
C THR A 216 19.06 -7.32 -1.24
N VAL A 217 19.37 -6.16 -1.83
CA VAL A 217 18.36 -5.20 -2.30
C VAL A 217 17.45 -5.86 -3.34
N ILE A 218 18.00 -6.54 -4.33
CA ILE A 218 17.18 -7.19 -5.36
C ILE A 218 16.31 -8.31 -4.77
N SER A 219 16.88 -9.22 -3.98
CA SER A 219 16.16 -10.39 -3.47
C SER A 219 15.14 -10.06 -2.37
N GLU A 220 15.32 -8.98 -1.62
CA GLU A 220 14.45 -8.66 -0.48
C GLU A 220 13.51 -7.48 -0.74
N LEU A 221 13.92 -6.51 -1.58
CA LEU A 221 13.07 -5.36 -1.91
C LEU A 221 12.43 -5.45 -3.29
N CYS A 222 12.94 -6.30 -4.19
CA CYS A 222 12.46 -6.34 -5.58
C CYS A 222 11.87 -7.69 -6.00
N ASP A 223 11.98 -8.74 -5.18
CA ASP A 223 11.24 -9.99 -5.39
C ASP A 223 9.75 -9.73 -5.12
N VAL A 224 9.05 -9.38 -6.20
CA VAL A 224 7.59 -9.45 -6.24
C VAL A 224 7.25 -10.93 -6.38
N TYR A 225 6.73 -11.54 -5.32
CA TYR A 225 6.09 -12.85 -5.43
C TYR A 225 4.93 -12.73 -6.42
N PHE A 226 5.19 -13.03 -7.69
CA PHE A 226 4.16 -13.46 -8.62
C PHE A 226 3.73 -14.87 -8.19
N CYS A 227 2.96 -14.96 -7.11
CA CYS A 227 2.24 -16.19 -6.82
C CYS A 227 1.34 -16.45 -8.03
N GLY A 228 1.52 -17.62 -8.63
CA GLY A 228 1.04 -17.92 -9.96
C GLY A 228 -0.45 -17.66 -10.20
N THR A 229 -0.71 -17.24 -11.43
CA THR A 229 -1.94 -17.49 -12.22
C THR A 229 -3.28 -16.91 -11.77
N ASP A 230 -3.39 -16.25 -10.63
CA ASP A 230 -4.56 -15.40 -10.31
C ASP A 230 -4.13 -13.94 -10.21
N GLU A 231 -4.85 -13.05 -10.89
CA GLU A 231 -4.54 -11.62 -11.04
C GLU A 231 -4.54 -10.89 -9.69
N ILE A 232 -3.40 -10.89 -8.99
CA ILE A 232 -3.19 -10.05 -7.80
C ILE A 232 -3.35 -8.59 -8.23
N SER A 233 -4.25 -7.88 -7.56
CA SER A 233 -4.54 -6.47 -7.85
C SER A 233 -3.31 -5.59 -7.65
N ILE A 234 -3.27 -4.41 -8.29
CA ILE A 234 -2.15 -3.48 -8.12
C ILE A 234 -2.07 -3.02 -6.66
N GLU A 235 -3.21 -2.83 -6.00
CA GLU A 235 -3.31 -2.45 -4.59
C GLU A 235 -2.65 -3.49 -3.67
N GLU A 236 -2.84 -4.78 -3.95
CA GLU A 236 -2.19 -5.86 -3.21
C GLU A 236 -0.68 -5.91 -3.47
N GLN A 237 -0.25 -5.65 -4.71
CA GLN A 237 1.19 -5.56 -5.03
C GLN A 237 1.86 -4.36 -4.33
N GLU A 238 1.19 -3.20 -4.29
CA GLU A 238 1.67 -2.02 -3.55
C GLU A 238 1.73 -2.29 -2.04
N LEU A 239 0.75 -3.01 -1.50
CA LEU A 239 0.76 -3.44 -0.10
C LEU A 239 1.95 -4.37 0.17
N HIS A 240 2.17 -5.40 -0.65
CA HIS A 240 3.32 -6.29 -0.52
C HIS A 240 4.64 -5.54 -0.60
N GLN A 241 4.77 -4.60 -1.54
CA GLN A 241 5.97 -3.78 -1.65
C GLN A 241 6.21 -2.94 -0.39
N SER A 242 5.16 -2.34 0.18
CA SER A 242 5.26 -1.61 1.44
C SER A 242 5.75 -2.50 2.58
N LEU A 243 5.32 -3.78 2.63
CA LEU A 243 5.77 -4.73 3.65
C LEU A 243 7.23 -5.12 3.47
N ASN A 244 7.67 -5.35 2.24
CA ASN A 244 9.07 -5.62 1.92
C ASN A 244 9.98 -4.45 2.36
N ILE A 245 9.58 -3.20 2.06
CA ILE A 245 10.31 -2.00 2.47
C ILE A 245 10.41 -1.92 4.00
N MET A 246 9.30 -2.09 4.71
CA MET A 246 9.26 -2.06 6.17
C MET A 246 10.18 -3.14 6.77
N ARG A 247 10.07 -4.38 6.28
CA ARG A 247 10.85 -5.52 6.78
C ARG A 247 12.34 -5.32 6.55
N PHE A 248 12.73 -4.89 5.35
CA PHE A 248 14.12 -4.60 5.00
C PHE A 248 14.69 -3.46 5.86
N ALA A 249 13.90 -2.39 6.06
CA ALA A 249 14.30 -1.26 6.88
C ALA A 249 14.59 -1.69 8.33
N GLN A 250 13.74 -2.57 8.89
CA GLN A 250 13.97 -3.20 10.19
C GLN A 250 15.23 -4.06 10.21
N ASP A 251 15.42 -4.92 9.20
CA ASP A 251 16.56 -5.83 9.12
C ASP A 251 17.90 -5.10 9.04
N HIS A 252 17.93 -3.89 8.47
CA HIS A 252 19.16 -3.12 8.33
C HIS A 252 19.23 -1.85 9.21
N ASN A 253 18.33 -1.75 10.21
CA ASN A 253 18.26 -0.63 11.15
C ASN A 253 18.29 0.74 10.47
N MET A 254 17.43 0.89 9.45
CA MET A 254 17.25 2.11 8.67
C MET A 254 15.78 2.50 8.63
N THR A 255 15.49 3.66 8.08
CA THR A 255 14.13 4.12 7.80
C THR A 255 13.63 3.57 6.46
N GLU A 256 12.31 3.44 6.31
CA GLU A 256 11.69 3.01 5.05
C GLU A 256 12.11 3.90 3.85
N PRO A 257 12.19 5.24 3.96
CA PRO A 257 12.72 6.09 2.89
C PRO A 257 14.19 5.81 2.55
N GLU A 258 15.02 5.41 3.52
CA GLU A 258 16.41 5.03 3.25
C GLU A 258 16.49 3.71 2.47
N ALA A 259 15.63 2.73 2.78
CA ALA A 259 15.53 1.49 2.01
C ALA A 259 15.10 1.76 0.55
N VAL A 260 14.13 2.65 0.34
CA VAL A 260 13.73 3.07 -1.01
C VAL A 260 14.85 3.83 -1.73
N ARG A 261 15.62 4.65 -1.02
CA ARG A 261 16.78 5.34 -1.59
C ARG A 261 17.85 4.36 -2.07
N LEU A 262 18.06 3.24 -1.36
CA LEU A 262 18.97 2.18 -1.82
C LEU A 262 18.52 1.56 -3.15
N MET A 263 17.22 1.31 -3.34
CA MET A 263 16.71 0.87 -4.65
C MET A 263 16.92 1.92 -5.73
N ALA A 264 16.66 3.20 -5.42
CA ALA A 264 16.85 4.30 -6.36
C ALA A 264 18.32 4.46 -6.78
N ASP A 265 19.25 4.36 -5.82
CA ASP A 265 20.68 4.45 -6.08
C ASP A 265 21.21 3.24 -6.85
N ALA A 266 20.69 2.04 -6.54
CA ALA A 266 20.95 0.83 -7.33
C ALA A 266 20.50 1.00 -8.79
N LEU A 267 19.28 1.53 -9.02
CA LEU A 267 18.76 1.79 -10.36
C LEU A 267 19.66 2.77 -11.13
N ARG A 268 20.02 3.90 -10.50
CA ARG A 268 20.92 4.89 -11.11
C ARG A 268 22.26 4.29 -11.47
N GLU A 269 22.83 3.47 -10.59
CA GLU A 269 24.13 2.85 -10.83
C GLU A 269 24.08 1.82 -11.96
N THR A 270 23.03 0.99 -12.03
CA THR A 270 22.80 0.04 -13.13
C THR A 270 22.68 0.77 -14.48
N LEU A 271 21.92 1.87 -14.53
CA LEU A 271 21.78 2.71 -15.73
C LEU A 271 23.11 3.37 -16.12
N ARG A 272 23.85 3.91 -15.15
CA ARG A 272 25.15 4.57 -15.37
C ARG A 272 26.19 3.60 -15.94
N LYS A 273 26.22 2.37 -15.45
CA LYS A 273 27.12 1.31 -15.93
C LYS A 273 26.72 0.74 -17.29
N LYS A 274 25.50 1.04 -17.77
CA LYS A 274 24.94 0.48 -19.01
C LYS A 274 25.00 -1.06 -19.02
N GLU A 275 24.57 -1.71 -17.93
CA GLU A 275 24.67 -3.17 -17.76
C GLU A 275 23.86 -3.94 -18.82
N THR A 276 24.52 -4.50 -19.82
CA THR A 276 23.86 -5.14 -20.97
C THR A 276 23.62 -6.64 -20.82
N ASP A 277 24.20 -7.29 -19.81
CA ASP A 277 24.03 -8.71 -19.55
C ASP A 277 22.62 -9.05 -19.05
N GLU A 278 22.21 -10.30 -19.19
CA GLU A 278 20.86 -10.75 -18.86
C GLU A 278 20.50 -10.46 -17.40
N ARG A 279 21.43 -10.71 -16.48
CA ARG A 279 21.21 -10.47 -15.04
C ARG A 279 21.09 -8.97 -14.74
N GLY A 280 21.95 -8.14 -15.33
CA GLY A 280 21.84 -6.67 -15.24
C GLY A 280 20.49 -6.15 -15.73
N ARG A 281 19.98 -6.66 -16.86
CA ARG A 281 18.66 -6.27 -17.40
C ARG A 281 17.50 -6.73 -16.51
N LEU A 282 17.57 -7.92 -15.94
CA LEU A 282 16.57 -8.42 -14.97
C LEU A 282 16.56 -7.56 -13.70
N ASN A 283 17.74 -7.27 -13.14
CA ASN A 283 17.85 -6.37 -11.98
C ASN A 283 17.23 -4.99 -12.28
N LEU A 284 17.52 -4.42 -13.45
CA LEU A 284 16.96 -3.15 -13.88
C LEU A 284 15.42 -3.18 -13.90
N TYR A 285 14.84 -4.23 -14.49
CA TYR A 285 13.39 -4.41 -14.54
C TYR A 285 12.78 -4.55 -13.14
N SER A 286 13.39 -5.36 -12.27
CA SER A 286 12.93 -5.57 -10.90
C SER A 286 12.98 -4.28 -10.08
N LEU A 287 14.06 -3.49 -10.21
CA LEU A 287 14.20 -2.19 -9.54
C LEU A 287 13.12 -1.20 -9.99
N ILE A 288 12.89 -1.07 -11.31
CA ILE A 288 11.85 -0.19 -11.86
C ILE A 288 10.47 -0.60 -11.34
N THR A 289 10.18 -1.89 -11.34
CA THR A 289 8.89 -2.44 -10.88
C THR A 289 8.68 -2.15 -9.39
N ALA A 290 9.67 -2.48 -8.55
CA ALA A 290 9.62 -2.24 -7.11
C ALA A 290 9.48 -0.75 -6.78
N LEU A 291 10.25 0.12 -7.43
CA LEU A 291 10.16 1.58 -7.24
C LEU A 291 8.81 2.15 -7.67
N SER A 292 8.22 1.60 -8.73
CA SER A 292 6.87 1.99 -9.15
C SER A 292 5.84 1.64 -8.07
N LEU A 293 5.97 0.48 -7.42
CA LEU A 293 5.04 -0.02 -6.38
C LEU A 293 5.28 0.63 -5.01
N SER A 294 6.37 1.40 -4.86
CA SER A 294 6.75 2.10 -3.63
C SER A 294 6.06 3.46 -3.48
N ARG A 295 4.74 3.52 -3.74
CA ARG A 295 3.97 4.76 -3.71
C ARG A 295 4.04 5.43 -2.33
N GLY A 296 4.19 6.75 -2.30
CA GLY A 296 4.31 7.53 -1.06
C GLY A 296 5.74 7.75 -0.55
N PHE A 297 6.75 7.14 -1.21
CA PHE A 297 8.17 7.33 -0.84
C PHE A 297 8.95 8.25 -1.79
N GLY A 298 8.26 9.01 -2.66
CA GLY A 298 8.91 10.01 -3.54
C GLY A 298 9.73 9.41 -4.67
N THR A 299 9.34 8.26 -5.23
CA THR A 299 10.06 7.57 -6.32
C THR A 299 9.83 8.17 -7.71
N GLU A 300 8.95 9.17 -7.84
CA GLU A 300 8.63 9.85 -9.11
C GLU A 300 9.87 10.33 -9.86
N GLY A 301 10.74 11.07 -9.17
CA GLY A 301 11.93 11.68 -9.80
C GLY A 301 12.88 10.64 -10.38
N VAL A 302 13.16 9.55 -9.66
CA VAL A 302 14.10 8.52 -10.14
C VAL A 302 13.52 7.72 -11.31
N LEU A 303 12.20 7.47 -11.34
CA LEU A 303 11.55 6.80 -12.46
C LEU A 303 11.53 7.69 -13.71
N LEU A 304 11.33 9.01 -13.52
CA LEU A 304 11.41 9.99 -14.60
C LEU A 304 12.84 10.06 -15.16
N ASP A 305 13.84 10.19 -14.30
CA ASP A 305 15.26 10.21 -14.70
C ASP A 305 15.62 8.94 -15.47
N ALA A 306 15.14 7.77 -15.00
CA ALA A 306 15.34 6.50 -15.69
C ALA A 306 14.67 6.46 -17.07
N ALA A 307 13.45 6.99 -17.22
CA ALA A 307 12.75 7.06 -18.50
C ALA A 307 13.51 7.95 -19.53
N PHE A 308 14.13 9.03 -19.07
CA PHE A 308 14.90 9.95 -19.91
C PHE A 308 16.40 9.64 -19.97
N SER A 309 16.85 8.53 -19.39
CA SER A 309 18.24 8.09 -19.49
C SER A 309 18.62 7.81 -20.95
N GLU A 310 19.85 8.19 -21.33
CA GLU A 310 20.47 7.92 -22.64
C GLU A 310 20.38 6.42 -22.97
N TRP A 311 20.64 5.59 -21.97
CA TRP A 311 20.54 4.14 -22.05
C TRP A 311 19.54 3.63 -21.01
N ASN A 312 18.45 3.04 -21.48
CA ASN A 312 17.51 2.26 -20.67
C ASN A 312 16.70 1.33 -21.59
N PRO A 313 16.99 0.01 -21.64
CA PRO A 313 16.22 -0.92 -22.45
C PRO A 313 14.78 -1.11 -21.96
N ASN A 314 14.47 -0.71 -20.72
CA ASN A 314 13.15 -0.77 -20.08
C ASN A 314 12.53 0.63 -19.91
N ARG A 315 12.85 1.57 -20.82
CA ARG A 315 12.36 2.96 -20.80
C ARG A 315 10.85 3.06 -20.62
N TYR A 316 10.09 2.26 -21.37
CA TYR A 316 8.63 2.26 -21.29
C TYR A 316 8.13 1.85 -19.89
N ALA A 317 8.76 0.87 -19.23
CA ALA A 317 8.40 0.47 -17.88
C ALA A 317 8.68 1.59 -16.85
N SER A 318 9.82 2.29 -16.97
CA SER A 318 10.13 3.46 -16.14
C SER A 318 9.09 4.56 -16.32
N LEU A 319 8.73 4.86 -17.58
CA LEU A 319 7.73 5.86 -17.90
C LEU A 319 6.34 5.49 -17.36
N LEU A 320 5.89 4.24 -17.54
CA LEU A 320 4.61 3.77 -16.99
C LEU A 320 4.61 3.83 -15.47
N GLY A 321 5.71 3.41 -14.82
CA GLY A 321 5.87 3.50 -13.38
C GLY A 321 5.73 4.95 -12.89
N PHE A 322 6.40 5.90 -13.55
CA PHE A 322 6.27 7.33 -13.27
C PHE A 322 4.82 7.81 -13.46
N LEU A 323 4.22 7.56 -14.63
CA LEU A 323 2.86 7.99 -14.98
C LEU A 323 1.80 7.43 -14.01
N ARG A 324 2.05 6.28 -13.37
CA ARG A 324 1.14 5.71 -12.38
C ARG A 324 1.07 6.55 -11.11
N ILE A 325 2.21 7.01 -10.62
CA ILE A 325 2.33 7.63 -9.28
C ILE A 325 2.43 9.17 -9.32
N ALA A 326 2.79 9.75 -10.45
CA ALA A 326 3.00 11.19 -10.59
C ALA A 326 1.71 12.00 -10.46
N SER A 327 1.86 13.24 -9.96
CA SER A 327 0.78 14.22 -9.96
C SER A 327 0.30 14.56 -11.39
N PRO A 328 -0.93 15.08 -11.57
CA PRO A 328 -1.42 15.49 -12.89
C PRO A 328 -0.51 16.49 -13.62
N GLN A 329 0.04 17.46 -12.89
CA GLN A 329 0.96 18.46 -13.46
C GLN A 329 2.27 17.82 -13.92
N ALA A 330 2.87 16.96 -13.08
CA ALA A 330 4.11 16.27 -13.43
C ALA A 330 3.90 15.33 -14.63
N THR A 331 2.74 14.67 -14.68
CA THR A 331 2.31 13.83 -15.80
C THR A 331 2.22 14.62 -17.10
N LEU A 332 1.56 15.79 -17.10
CA LEU A 332 1.47 16.66 -18.27
C LEU A 332 2.84 17.14 -18.77
N ASN A 333 3.70 17.57 -17.85
CA ASN A 333 5.04 18.05 -18.19
C ASN A 333 5.92 16.94 -18.80
N ALA A 334 5.86 15.72 -18.26
CA ALA A 334 6.58 14.59 -18.82
C ALA A 334 6.01 14.18 -20.18
N ALA A 335 4.69 14.12 -20.31
CA ALA A 335 4.02 13.79 -21.57
C ALA A 335 4.40 14.76 -22.70
N ARG A 336 4.44 16.08 -22.43
CA ARG A 336 4.93 17.08 -23.39
C ARG A 336 6.32 16.71 -23.92
N ARG A 337 7.26 16.43 -23.03
CA ARG A 337 8.64 16.05 -23.39
C ARG A 337 8.69 14.76 -24.21
N VAL A 338 7.93 13.73 -23.82
CA VAL A 338 7.88 12.44 -24.54
C VAL A 338 7.28 12.59 -25.93
N ILE A 339 6.24 13.42 -26.07
CA ILE A 339 5.53 13.63 -27.34
C ILE A 339 6.35 14.50 -28.31
N ASP A 340 7.08 15.49 -27.79
CA ASP A 340 7.94 16.36 -28.60
C ASP A 340 9.22 15.64 -29.05
N ASP A 341 9.78 14.75 -28.24
CA ASP A 341 10.99 13.98 -28.57
C ASP A 341 10.67 12.62 -29.25
N LYS A 342 10.17 12.70 -30.48
CA LYS A 342 9.86 11.52 -31.31
C LYS A 342 11.10 10.71 -31.70
N THR A 343 12.31 11.24 -31.48
CA THR A 343 13.57 10.54 -31.80
C THR A 343 13.92 9.52 -30.73
N ASN A 344 13.67 9.86 -29.46
CA ASN A 344 13.96 8.97 -28.33
C ASN A 344 12.74 8.18 -27.85
N PHE A 345 11.52 8.59 -28.20
CA PHE A 345 10.30 7.91 -27.75
C PHE A 345 9.46 7.37 -28.92
N THR A 346 9.18 6.07 -28.84
CA THR A 346 8.35 5.33 -29.79
C THR A 346 6.87 5.68 -29.65
N ALA A 347 6.08 5.24 -30.62
CA ALA A 347 4.62 5.36 -30.59
C ALA A 347 4.00 4.74 -29.33
N LEU A 348 4.58 3.66 -28.80
CA LEU A 348 4.09 2.98 -27.60
C LEU A 348 4.20 3.87 -26.35
N GLU A 349 5.34 4.53 -26.16
CA GLU A 349 5.57 5.43 -25.02
C GLU A 349 4.70 6.68 -25.09
N ARG A 350 4.55 7.26 -26.30
CA ARG A 350 3.64 8.39 -26.53
C ARG A 350 2.19 8.00 -26.24
N ASN A 351 1.75 6.83 -26.70
CA ASN A 351 0.40 6.31 -26.43
C ASN A 351 0.15 6.10 -24.93
N GLY A 352 1.15 5.62 -24.18
CA GLY A 352 1.07 5.52 -22.72
C GLY A 352 0.80 6.87 -22.04
N CYS A 353 1.47 7.94 -22.50
CA CYS A 353 1.25 9.30 -22.02
C CYS A 353 -0.17 9.79 -22.32
N TYR A 354 -0.62 9.63 -23.57
CA TYR A 354 -1.98 10.03 -23.98
C TYR A 354 -3.06 9.30 -23.19
N LYS A 355 -2.91 7.99 -22.99
CA LYS A 355 -3.85 7.19 -22.21
C LYS A 355 -3.96 7.72 -20.78
N LYS A 356 -2.84 7.96 -20.11
CA LYS A 356 -2.84 8.48 -18.73
C LYS A 356 -3.45 9.87 -18.64
N LEU A 357 -3.12 10.77 -19.57
CA LEU A 357 -3.69 12.11 -19.62
C LEU A 357 -5.20 12.08 -19.84
N ALA A 358 -5.70 11.21 -20.72
CA ALA A 358 -7.13 11.02 -20.93
C ALA A 358 -7.85 10.50 -19.68
N GLU A 359 -7.25 9.56 -18.95
CA GLU A 359 -7.78 9.09 -17.65
C GLU A 359 -7.87 10.23 -16.63
N LEU A 360 -6.83 11.06 -16.52
CA LEU A 360 -6.80 12.21 -15.62
C LEU A 360 -7.85 13.27 -15.98
N ALA A 361 -8.05 13.52 -17.28
CA ALA A 361 -9.06 14.46 -17.77
C ALA A 361 -10.50 13.96 -17.60
N GLY A 362 -10.72 12.65 -17.62
CA GLY A 362 -12.03 12.03 -17.41
C GLY A 362 -12.40 11.79 -15.93
N SER A 363 -11.48 12.01 -14.99
CA SER A 363 -11.73 11.80 -13.57
C SER A 363 -12.79 12.76 -13.04
N ARG A 364 -13.86 12.20 -12.44
CA ARG A 364 -15.01 12.94 -11.87
C ARG A 364 -14.80 13.35 -10.41
N GLU A 365 -13.55 13.59 -9.99
CA GLU A 365 -13.33 14.28 -8.72
C GLU A 365 -13.96 15.68 -8.83
N SER A 366 -14.69 16.09 -7.80
CA SER A 366 -15.86 16.97 -7.84
C SER A 366 -15.64 18.42 -8.30
N GLU A 367 -14.45 18.80 -8.76
CA GLU A 367 -14.16 20.11 -9.34
C GLU A 367 -13.17 19.95 -10.50
N ARG A 368 -13.56 20.42 -11.70
CA ARG A 368 -12.60 20.55 -12.81
C ARG A 368 -11.54 21.55 -12.41
N THR A 369 -10.35 21.06 -12.09
CA THR A 369 -9.18 21.87 -11.77
C THR A 369 -8.62 22.52 -13.05
N ASP A 370 -7.93 23.66 -12.92
CA ASP A 370 -7.26 24.32 -14.05
C ASP A 370 -6.35 23.37 -14.84
N ILE A 371 -5.72 22.42 -14.14
CA ILE A 371 -4.87 21.40 -14.75
C ILE A 371 -5.65 20.40 -15.63
N GLN A 372 -6.90 20.04 -15.29
CA GLN A 372 -7.70 19.19 -16.17
C GLN A 372 -8.04 19.91 -17.48
N ASN A 373 -8.35 21.20 -17.43
CA ASN A 373 -8.58 22.00 -18.65
C ASN A 373 -7.30 22.11 -19.49
N GLU A 374 -6.14 22.28 -18.85
CA GLU A 374 -4.85 22.29 -19.54
C GLU A 374 -4.55 20.94 -20.22
N ILE A 375 -4.82 19.82 -19.53
CA ILE A 375 -4.67 18.47 -20.09
C ILE A 375 -5.60 18.27 -21.29
N VAL A 376 -6.88 18.65 -21.17
CA VAL A 376 -7.85 18.56 -22.28
C VAL A 376 -7.38 19.37 -23.49
N SER A 377 -6.99 20.62 -23.28
CA SER A 377 -6.48 21.50 -24.35
C SER A 377 -5.24 20.90 -25.00
N PHE A 378 -4.34 20.33 -24.20
CA PHE A 378 -3.16 19.63 -24.69
C PHE A 378 -3.53 18.40 -25.54
N LEU A 379 -4.47 17.57 -25.09
CA LEU A 379 -4.92 16.40 -25.85
C LEU A 379 -5.54 16.80 -27.19
N GLN A 380 -6.40 17.82 -27.21
CA GLN A 380 -6.99 18.35 -28.45
C GLN A 380 -5.91 18.83 -29.42
N THR A 381 -4.96 19.65 -28.94
CA THR A 381 -3.85 20.17 -29.77
C THR A 381 -2.94 19.05 -30.26
N SER A 382 -2.76 17.99 -29.46
CA SER A 382 -1.91 16.85 -29.81
C SER A 382 -2.46 16.05 -30.99
N THR A 383 -3.79 16.01 -31.17
CA THR A 383 -4.40 15.36 -32.34
C THR A 383 -3.88 15.94 -33.66
N GLU A 384 -3.55 17.24 -33.71
CA GLU A 384 -3.01 17.90 -34.90
C GLU A 384 -1.55 17.54 -35.19
N ARG A 385 -0.77 17.26 -34.15
CA ARG A 385 0.69 17.06 -34.22
C ARG A 385 1.12 15.60 -34.26
N GLU A 386 0.26 14.68 -33.84
CA GLU A 386 0.54 13.25 -33.86
C GLU A 386 0.44 12.71 -35.30
N PRO A 387 1.54 12.12 -35.84
CA PRO A 387 1.54 11.52 -37.18
C PRO A 387 0.93 10.11 -37.21
N ASP A 388 0.89 9.41 -36.08
CA ASP A 388 0.42 8.03 -36.01
C ASP A 388 -1.11 7.95 -36.01
N ALA A 389 -1.68 7.31 -37.04
CA ALA A 389 -3.12 7.20 -37.23
C ALA A 389 -3.80 6.35 -36.14
N PHE A 390 -3.12 5.32 -35.61
CA PHE A 390 -3.65 4.47 -34.56
C PHE A 390 -3.76 5.23 -33.23
N ILE A 391 -2.72 6.01 -32.89
CA ILE A 391 -2.76 6.88 -31.71
C ILE A 391 -3.88 7.93 -31.86
N CYS A 392 -4.01 8.54 -33.03
CA CYS A 392 -5.06 9.51 -33.31
C CYS A 392 -6.47 8.92 -33.18
N HIS A 393 -6.69 7.69 -33.66
CA HIS A 393 -7.95 6.98 -33.46
C HIS A 393 -8.26 6.76 -31.97
N MET A 394 -7.28 6.29 -31.20
CA MET A 394 -7.42 6.11 -29.75
C MET A 394 -7.72 7.43 -29.03
N LEU A 395 -7.05 8.52 -29.41
CA LEU A 395 -7.29 9.86 -28.88
C LEU A 395 -8.70 10.35 -29.19
N ASP A 396 -9.21 10.16 -30.42
CA ASP A 396 -10.59 10.52 -30.79
C ASP A 396 -11.61 9.84 -29.87
N VAL A 397 -11.46 8.52 -29.70
CA VAL A 397 -12.34 7.72 -28.83
C VAL A 397 -12.27 8.20 -27.38
N LYS A 398 -11.09 8.58 -26.88
CA LYS A 398 -10.95 9.11 -25.52
C LYS A 398 -11.57 10.50 -25.38
N LEU A 399 -11.37 11.40 -26.34
CA LEU A 399 -11.92 12.74 -26.31
C LEU A 399 -13.46 12.74 -26.37
N LEU A 400 -14.09 11.82 -27.11
CA LEU A 400 -15.55 11.63 -27.08
C LEU A 400 -16.10 11.37 -25.69
N ASN A 401 -15.34 10.66 -24.84
CA ASN A 401 -15.76 10.35 -23.47
C ASN A 401 -15.54 11.51 -22.49
N ILE A 402 -14.66 12.46 -22.82
CA ILE A 402 -14.25 13.56 -21.93
C ILE A 402 -15.03 14.85 -22.28
N LEU A 403 -15.31 15.05 -23.57
CA LEU A 403 -15.86 16.26 -24.14
C LEU A 403 -17.14 15.98 -24.92
N PRO A 404 -18.31 16.37 -24.40
CA PRO A 404 -19.59 16.22 -25.11
C PRO A 404 -19.58 16.90 -26.49
N ASP A 405 -18.96 18.09 -26.60
CA ASP A 405 -18.94 18.87 -27.84
C ASP A 405 -17.91 18.36 -28.87
N TRP A 406 -17.08 17.38 -28.51
CA TRP A 406 -16.05 16.86 -29.41
C TRP A 406 -16.65 16.18 -30.64
N GLU A 407 -17.79 15.51 -30.49
CA GLU A 407 -18.43 14.68 -31.52
C GLU A 407 -18.64 15.42 -32.85
N ASN A 408 -19.07 16.69 -32.78
CA ASN A 408 -19.34 17.53 -33.95
C ASN A 408 -18.34 18.69 -34.09
N SER A 409 -17.20 18.63 -33.38
CA SER A 409 -16.23 19.71 -33.40
C SER A 409 -15.46 19.81 -34.72
N GLU A 410 -15.09 21.03 -35.11
CA GLU A 410 -14.26 21.27 -36.29
C GLU A 410 -12.86 20.64 -36.16
N ASN A 411 -12.32 20.55 -34.93
CA ASN A 411 -11.05 19.88 -34.68
C ASN A 411 -11.13 18.38 -34.98
N ARG A 412 -12.24 17.72 -34.60
CA ARG A 412 -12.49 16.33 -34.94
C ARG A 412 -12.67 16.12 -36.45
N ARG A 413 -13.37 17.03 -37.14
CA ARG A 413 -13.48 17.01 -38.61
C ARG A 413 -12.10 17.07 -39.27
N LYS A 414 -11.24 18.02 -38.85
CA LYS A 414 -9.86 18.15 -39.36
C LYS A 414 -9.03 16.90 -39.11
N LEU A 415 -9.13 16.31 -37.92
CA LEU A 415 -8.46 15.06 -37.59
C LEU A 415 -8.89 13.93 -38.54
N ALA A 416 -10.20 13.78 -38.74
CA ALA A 416 -10.75 12.74 -39.60
C ALA A 416 -10.34 12.93 -41.07
N ALA A 417 -10.35 14.16 -41.58
CA ALA A 417 -9.89 14.49 -42.93
C ALA A 417 -8.43 14.10 -43.19
N ARG A 418 -7.55 14.20 -42.19
CA ARG A 418 -6.12 13.84 -42.34
C ARG A 418 -5.89 12.34 -42.57
N PHE A 419 -6.76 11.48 -42.05
CA PHE A 419 -6.56 10.03 -42.04
C PHE A 419 -7.58 9.25 -42.87
N ALA A 420 -8.64 9.91 -43.33
CA ALA A 420 -9.69 9.32 -44.16
C ALA A 420 -9.16 8.66 -45.46
N ASP A 421 -8.11 9.21 -46.04
CA ASP A 421 -7.56 8.77 -47.33
C ASP A 421 -6.48 7.68 -47.21
N GLN A 422 -6.24 7.10 -46.02
CA GLN A 422 -5.24 6.04 -45.82
C GLN A 422 -5.60 4.66 -46.42
N GLY A 423 -6.46 4.63 -47.44
CA GLY A 423 -6.80 3.45 -48.24
C GLY A 423 -7.96 2.61 -47.67
N ASP A 424 -8.77 2.05 -48.57
CA ASP A 424 -10.02 1.32 -48.25
C ASP A 424 -9.85 0.07 -47.38
N GLN A 425 -8.65 -0.52 -47.39
CA GLN A 425 -8.34 -1.75 -46.65
C GLN A 425 -7.82 -1.49 -45.23
N ASN A 426 -7.60 -0.23 -44.86
CA ASN A 426 -7.15 0.14 -43.52
C ASN A 426 -8.35 0.47 -42.62
N ALA A 427 -8.58 -0.34 -41.58
CA ALA A 427 -9.68 -0.16 -40.63
C ALA A 427 -9.71 1.25 -40.00
N ILE A 428 -8.54 1.86 -39.78
CA ILE A 428 -8.43 3.22 -39.23
C ILE A 428 -8.88 4.28 -40.24
N GLY A 429 -8.52 4.11 -41.52
CA GLY A 429 -8.97 5.02 -42.59
C GLY A 429 -10.48 4.96 -42.81
N SER A 430 -11.05 3.74 -42.76
CA SER A 430 -12.51 3.54 -42.80
C SER A 430 -13.22 4.20 -41.61
N TYR A 431 -12.68 4.06 -40.39
CA TYR A 431 -13.21 4.74 -39.21
C TYR A 431 -13.30 6.26 -39.41
N PHE A 432 -12.22 6.91 -39.85
CA PHE A 432 -12.22 8.37 -40.00
C PHE A 432 -13.11 8.86 -41.15
N ARG A 433 -13.33 8.06 -42.20
CA ARG A 433 -14.35 8.38 -43.22
C ARG A 433 -15.76 8.35 -42.68
N GLU A 434 -16.09 7.35 -41.85
CA GLU A 434 -17.39 7.30 -41.18
C GLU A 434 -17.58 8.52 -40.26
N VAL A 435 -16.52 8.95 -39.56
CA VAL A 435 -16.55 10.16 -38.73
C VAL A 435 -16.88 11.40 -39.58
N LEU A 436 -16.20 11.61 -40.71
CA LEU A 436 -16.49 12.73 -41.62
C LEU A 436 -17.94 12.72 -42.10
N GLN A 437 -18.41 11.56 -42.58
CA GLN A 437 -19.79 11.42 -43.06
C GLN A 437 -20.82 11.75 -41.98
N LYS A 438 -20.58 11.33 -40.73
CA LYS A 438 -21.46 11.64 -39.60
C LYS A 438 -21.52 13.14 -39.32
N ILE A 439 -20.37 13.82 -39.28
CA ILE A 439 -20.29 15.26 -38.98
C ILE A 439 -20.90 16.11 -40.11
N ASP A 440 -20.72 15.71 -41.37
CA ASP A 440 -21.28 16.44 -42.50
C ASP A 440 -22.80 16.26 -42.61
N ASN A 441 -23.30 15.05 -42.31
CA ASN A 441 -24.74 14.79 -42.24
C ASN A 441 -25.43 15.52 -41.08
N SER A 442 -24.79 15.66 -39.91
CA SER A 442 -25.33 16.44 -38.79
C SER A 442 -25.39 17.93 -39.15
N SER A 443 -24.33 18.46 -39.77
CA SER A 443 -24.25 19.85 -40.24
C SER A 443 -25.33 20.20 -41.26
N GLN A 444 -25.69 19.27 -42.15
CA GLN A 444 -26.77 19.47 -43.14
C GLN A 444 -28.16 19.49 -42.51
N ARG A 445 -28.39 18.66 -41.47
CA ARG A 445 -29.68 18.62 -40.76
C ARG A 445 -29.93 19.86 -39.91
N GLU A 446 -28.89 20.46 -39.34
CA GLU A 446 -29.01 21.73 -38.62
C GLU A 446 -29.34 22.90 -39.55
N LYS A 447 -28.81 22.92 -40.78
CA LYS A 447 -29.12 23.96 -41.78
C LYS A 447 -30.53 23.87 -42.38
N GLN A 448 -31.23 22.76 -42.17
CA GLN A 448 -32.60 22.53 -42.65
C GLN A 448 -33.67 22.79 -41.59
N LYS A 449 -33.27 23.05 -40.34
CA LYS A 449 -34.13 23.57 -39.27
C LYS A 449 -33.99 25.09 -39.21
#